data_AF-A0A844GG52-F1
#
_entry.id   AF-A0A844GG52-F1
#
_cell.length_a   1.000
_cell.length_b   1.000
_cell.length_c   1.000
_cell.angle_alpha   90.00
_cell.angle_beta   90.00
_cell.angle_gamma   90.00
#
_symmetry.space_group_name_H-M   'P 1'
#
loop_
_entity.id
_entity.type
_entity.pdbx_description
1 polymer ?
#
loop_
_entity_poly.entity_id
_entity_poly.type
_entity_poly.pdbx_seq_one_letter_code
_entity_poly.pdbx_strand_id
1 'polypeptide(L)'
;MKPASRLLLVAIALSLLLHLGVIGSGLLPEASIDLPPDPALRKIDVKLQALALDEPPPAVAANGATTQLKTLPVKAASTARHTPHKKKARPAKRKQDASAPLKLAAEGANNPVGKPAASEPVAVAKTTPAPTDNPAEPTETDNTPADKTAGNGYIHPASKLGRFPREAKLHYQTFYNSMLAGRGDMSWQRANGGYRLEVNFSPIVGPNLRYDSHGQIGKAGLQPDELQAYKGNVAKESAHFDHDAGVLHYGDQGDKEEPLKPGAQDVFSLAFQLGLKGGNLGAAPIQITTGKKVYEYPMAASGETDYDTGSGKIRVIVFRAKAQDDLTEFWLAPDFANLPVRILRVDPKKRVELRAVMINVNGQQAWKLPPQPGIRTKNEH
;
A
#
# COMPACT_ATOMS: atom_id res chain seq x y z
N MET A 1 22.83 -24.43 -43.97
CA MET A 1 22.57 -25.14 -42.70
C MET A 1 22.63 -26.64 -42.95
N LYS A 2 23.41 -27.38 -42.15
CA LYS A 2 23.51 -28.84 -42.25
C LYS A 2 22.12 -29.48 -42.02
N PRO A 3 21.77 -30.57 -42.71
CA PRO A 3 20.43 -31.17 -42.64
C PRO A 3 20.00 -31.56 -41.21
N ALA A 4 20.93 -31.97 -40.36
CA ALA A 4 20.68 -32.28 -38.95
C ALA A 4 20.19 -31.07 -38.12
N SER A 5 20.63 -29.85 -38.45
CA SER A 5 20.21 -28.63 -37.74
C SER A 5 18.79 -28.21 -38.11
N ARG A 6 18.29 -28.59 -39.30
CA ARG A 6 16.91 -28.34 -39.72
C ARG A 6 15.93 -29.28 -39.02
N LEU A 7 16.30 -30.55 -38.82
CA LEU A 7 15.49 -31.52 -38.10
C LEU A 7 15.32 -31.16 -36.61
N LEU A 8 16.39 -30.67 -35.96
CA LEU A 8 16.33 -30.21 -34.57
C LEU A 8 15.40 -29.00 -34.38
N LEU A 9 15.47 -28.02 -35.29
CA LEU A 9 14.59 -26.85 -35.23
C LEU A 9 13.12 -27.20 -35.46
N VAL A 10 12.85 -28.16 -36.36
CA VAL A 10 11.48 -28.67 -36.59
C VAL A 10 10.96 -29.41 -35.35
N ALA A 11 11.79 -30.23 -34.71
CA ALA A 11 11.42 -30.92 -33.47
C ALA A 11 11.12 -29.95 -32.30
N ILE A 12 11.92 -28.89 -32.15
CA ILE A 12 11.70 -27.85 -31.14
C ILE A 12 10.40 -27.09 -31.43
N ALA A 13 10.15 -26.71 -32.69
CA ALA A 13 8.93 -26.00 -33.07
C ALA A 13 7.67 -26.87 -32.85
N LEU A 14 7.74 -28.16 -33.17
CA LEU A 14 6.66 -29.12 -32.90
C LEU A 14 6.42 -29.32 -31.40
N SER A 15 7.49 -29.42 -30.60
CA SER A 15 7.38 -29.51 -29.13
C SER A 15 6.72 -28.27 -28.52
N LEU A 16 7.13 -27.07 -28.97
CA LEU A 16 6.53 -25.80 -28.57
C LEU A 16 5.07 -25.70 -28.97
N LEU A 17 4.71 -26.10 -30.20
CA LEU A 17 3.31 -26.11 -30.66
C LEU A 17 2.46 -27.11 -29.87
N LEU A 18 3.02 -28.26 -29.49
CA LEU A 18 2.33 -29.24 -28.66
C LEU A 18 2.09 -28.68 -27.24
N HIS A 19 3.09 -28.04 -26.63
CA HIS A 19 2.92 -27.41 -25.31
C HIS A 19 1.93 -26.25 -25.35
N LEU A 20 1.95 -25.43 -26.40
CA LEU A 20 0.99 -24.34 -26.61
C LEU A 20 -0.45 -24.87 -26.83
N GLY A 21 -0.61 -25.99 -27.54
CA GLY A 21 -1.90 -26.66 -27.72
C GLY A 21 -2.46 -27.20 -26.40
N VAL A 22 -1.62 -27.76 -25.52
CA VAL A 22 -2.04 -28.21 -24.18
C VAL A 22 -2.43 -27.03 -23.29
N ILE A 23 -1.70 -25.90 -23.35
CA ILE A 23 -2.02 -24.68 -22.59
C ILE A 23 -3.32 -24.01 -23.10
N GLY A 24 -3.61 -24.09 -24.41
CA GLY A 24 -4.81 -23.48 -25.02
C GLY A 24 -6.07 -24.36 -25.03
N SER A 25 -5.97 -25.65 -24.71
CA SER A 25 -7.08 -26.62 -24.84
C SER A 25 -8.01 -26.68 -23.62
N GLY A 26 -7.73 -25.93 -22.55
CA GLY A 26 -8.53 -25.97 -21.33
C GLY A 26 -8.50 -27.32 -20.58
N LEU A 27 -7.60 -28.23 -20.98
CA LEU A 27 -7.40 -29.55 -20.35
C LEU A 27 -6.40 -29.51 -19.19
N LEU A 28 -5.86 -28.34 -18.85
CA LEU A 28 -5.13 -28.19 -17.61
C LEU A 28 -6.16 -28.31 -16.46
N PRO A 29 -5.96 -29.23 -15.49
CA PRO A 29 -6.75 -29.17 -14.27
C PRO A 29 -6.62 -27.74 -13.73
N GLU A 30 -7.71 -27.12 -13.28
CA GLU A 30 -7.64 -25.89 -12.51
C GLU A 30 -6.68 -26.17 -11.36
N ALA A 31 -5.43 -25.73 -11.50
CA ALA A 31 -4.43 -25.78 -10.46
C ALA A 31 -4.83 -24.70 -9.45
N SER A 32 -5.88 -24.98 -8.70
CA SER A 32 -6.12 -24.38 -7.40
C SER A 32 -4.96 -24.88 -6.54
N ILE A 33 -3.91 -24.06 -6.46
CA ILE A 33 -2.91 -24.22 -5.42
C ILE A 33 -3.65 -23.97 -4.12
N ASP A 34 -4.08 -25.05 -3.46
CA ASP A 34 -4.65 -25.01 -2.13
C ASP A 34 -3.58 -24.39 -1.21
N LEU A 35 -3.85 -23.16 -0.82
CA LEU A 35 -3.07 -22.47 0.19
C LEU A 35 -3.23 -23.25 1.49
N PRO A 36 -2.18 -23.31 2.34
CA PRO A 36 -2.41 -23.75 3.71
C PRO A 36 -3.56 -22.91 4.29
N PRO A 37 -4.55 -23.54 4.94
CA PRO A 37 -5.66 -22.82 5.52
C PRO A 37 -5.11 -21.73 6.45
N ASP A 38 -5.68 -20.52 6.37
CA ASP A 38 -5.29 -19.45 7.29
C ASP A 38 -5.40 -20.00 8.72
N PRO A 39 -4.37 -19.82 9.57
CA PRO A 39 -4.38 -20.36 10.92
C PRO A 39 -5.65 -19.91 11.65
N ALA A 40 -6.29 -20.86 12.34
CA ALA A 40 -7.55 -20.61 13.02
C ALA A 40 -7.45 -19.37 13.92
N LEU A 41 -8.38 -18.43 13.72
CA LEU A 41 -8.40 -17.20 14.52
C LEU A 41 -8.66 -17.54 15.98
N ARG A 42 -7.74 -17.09 16.85
CA ARG A 42 -7.87 -17.20 18.30
C ARG A 42 -8.67 -16.00 18.82
N LYS A 43 -9.19 -16.14 20.04
CA LYS A 43 -9.73 -14.97 20.77
C LYS A 43 -8.61 -13.93 20.93
N ILE A 44 -9.00 -12.66 20.92
CA ILE A 44 -8.06 -11.54 20.98
C ILE A 44 -7.58 -11.42 22.42
N ASP A 45 -6.32 -11.79 22.66
CA ASP A 45 -5.69 -11.70 23.97
C ASP A 45 -4.84 -10.42 24.07
N VAL A 46 -4.29 -9.95 22.95
CA VAL A 46 -3.64 -8.64 22.82
C VAL A 46 -4.59 -7.67 22.12
N LYS A 47 -4.96 -6.57 22.76
CA LYS A 47 -5.83 -5.55 22.15
C LYS A 47 -5.03 -4.62 21.25
N LEU A 48 -5.50 -4.38 20.02
CA LEU A 48 -5.00 -3.28 19.18
C LEU A 48 -5.36 -1.96 19.89
N GLN A 49 -4.36 -1.26 20.41
CA GLN A 49 -4.59 0.01 21.12
C GLN A 49 -4.63 1.15 20.11
N ALA A 50 -5.51 2.13 20.35
CA ALA A 50 -5.45 3.38 19.61
C ALA A 50 -4.14 4.08 19.94
N LEU A 51 -3.40 4.50 18.91
CA LEU A 51 -2.08 5.08 19.08
C LEU A 51 -2.16 6.61 19.07
N ALA A 52 -1.47 7.25 20.01
CA ALA A 52 -1.34 8.70 20.00
C ALA A 52 -0.49 9.14 18.80
N LEU A 53 -0.86 10.27 18.20
CA LEU A 53 -0.08 10.91 17.13
C LEU A 53 1.18 11.55 17.73
N ASP A 54 1.04 12.44 18.72
CA ASP A 54 2.20 13.07 19.38
C ASP A 54 1.96 13.14 20.90
N GLU A 55 3.04 13.28 21.69
CA GLU A 55 2.91 13.70 23.09
C GLU A 55 2.60 15.21 23.09
N PRO A 56 1.73 15.72 23.98
CA PRO A 56 1.85 17.13 24.34
C PRO A 56 3.29 17.36 24.81
N PRO A 57 3.94 18.49 24.45
CA PRO A 57 5.23 18.81 25.04
C PRO A 57 5.11 18.69 26.56
N PRO A 58 6.14 18.15 27.26
CA PRO A 58 6.11 18.10 28.71
C PRO A 58 5.71 19.50 29.19
N ALA A 59 4.66 19.58 30.00
CA ALA A 59 4.19 20.85 30.54
C ALA A 59 5.43 21.57 31.07
N VAL A 60 5.82 22.65 30.40
CA VAL A 60 6.91 23.49 30.86
C VAL A 60 6.45 23.89 32.25
N ALA A 61 7.10 23.34 33.27
CA ALA A 61 6.84 23.73 34.63
C ALA A 61 6.94 25.25 34.62
N ALA A 62 5.80 25.91 34.84
CA ALA A 62 5.70 27.34 34.87
C ALA A 62 6.42 27.80 36.14
N ASN A 63 7.75 27.79 36.10
CA ASN A 63 8.57 28.54 37.01
C ASN A 63 8.36 29.99 36.61
N GLY A 64 7.55 30.66 37.42
CA GLY A 64 7.16 32.04 37.24
C GLY A 64 8.38 32.94 37.07
N ALA A 65 8.37 33.68 35.97
CA ALA A 65 9.01 34.97 35.89
C ALA A 65 8.05 35.87 35.10
N THR A 66 7.19 36.56 35.84
CA THR A 66 6.36 37.65 35.33
C THR A 66 7.27 38.79 34.87
N THR A 67 7.44 38.95 33.57
CA THR A 67 7.91 40.22 32.99
C THR A 67 6.72 40.87 32.30
N GLN A 68 6.11 41.82 33.00
CA GLN A 68 5.03 42.66 32.49
C GLN A 68 5.53 43.46 31.27
N LEU A 69 4.97 43.19 30.09
CA LEU A 69 4.96 44.17 29.01
C LEU A 69 3.70 45.03 29.14
N LYS A 70 3.90 46.32 29.42
CA LYS A 70 2.87 47.36 29.42
C LYS A 70 2.19 47.43 28.06
N THR A 71 0.89 47.22 28.03
CA THR A 71 0.01 47.57 26.90
C THR A 71 -0.44 49.02 27.05
N LEU A 72 -0.27 49.81 26.00
CA LEU A 72 -0.93 51.11 25.81
C LEU A 72 -2.11 50.89 24.84
N PRO A 73 -3.29 51.46 25.10
CA PRO A 73 -4.48 51.23 24.27
C PRO A 73 -4.50 52.20 23.09
N VAL A 74 -4.79 51.69 21.89
CA VAL A 74 -5.27 52.53 20.78
C VAL A 74 -6.65 52.06 20.34
N LYS A 75 -7.50 53.06 20.25
CA LYS A 75 -8.95 53.09 20.11
C LYS A 75 -9.43 52.59 18.74
N ALA A 76 -10.61 51.99 18.75
CA ALA A 76 -11.36 51.51 17.60
C ALA A 76 -11.72 52.60 16.58
N ALA A 77 -11.81 52.19 15.31
CA ALA A 77 -12.67 52.80 14.31
C ALA A 77 -13.28 51.71 13.40
N SER A 78 -14.60 51.53 13.55
CA SER A 78 -15.55 50.99 12.57
C SER A 78 -15.53 51.88 11.32
N THR A 79 -15.68 51.45 10.07
CA THR A 79 -16.86 50.85 9.41
C THR A 79 -16.48 50.48 7.97
N ALA A 80 -16.91 49.34 7.44
CA ALA A 80 -17.37 49.23 6.05
C ALA A 80 -18.14 47.93 5.83
N ARG A 81 -19.43 48.12 5.58
CA ARG A 81 -20.45 47.13 5.25
C ARG A 81 -20.37 46.81 3.76
N HIS A 82 -20.17 45.54 3.39
CA HIS A 82 -20.45 45.08 2.03
C HIS A 82 -21.54 44.02 2.05
N THR A 83 -22.62 44.37 1.35
CA THR A 83 -23.85 43.61 1.13
C THR A 83 -23.66 42.43 0.18
N PRO A 84 -24.44 41.34 0.34
CA PRO A 84 -24.33 40.15 -0.50
C PRO A 84 -25.12 40.31 -1.81
N HIS A 85 -24.45 40.05 -2.95
CA HIS A 85 -25.13 39.95 -4.24
C HIS A 85 -25.66 38.52 -4.47
N LYS A 86 -26.99 38.40 -4.41
CA LYS A 86 -27.77 37.27 -4.95
C LYS A 86 -27.59 37.19 -6.47
N LYS A 87 -27.24 36.01 -6.99
CA LYS A 87 -27.58 35.61 -8.37
C LYS A 87 -28.49 34.40 -8.35
N LYS A 88 -29.54 34.49 -9.16
CA LYS A 88 -30.68 33.59 -9.28
C LYS A 88 -30.31 32.33 -10.06
N ALA A 89 -30.88 31.21 -9.65
CA ALA A 89 -30.91 29.95 -10.36
C ALA A 89 -31.80 29.99 -11.62
N ARG A 90 -31.53 29.10 -12.58
CA ARG A 90 -32.52 28.61 -13.55
C ARG A 90 -32.16 27.16 -13.99
N PRO A 91 -33.15 26.26 -14.20
CA PRO A 91 -32.95 24.82 -14.12
C PRO A 91 -32.73 24.17 -15.50
N ALA A 92 -32.03 23.04 -15.53
CA ALA A 92 -31.98 22.15 -16.68
C ALA A 92 -32.49 20.74 -16.32
N LYS A 93 -33.24 20.18 -17.25
CA LYS A 93 -34.14 19.03 -17.14
C LYS A 93 -33.40 17.69 -16.98
N ARG A 94 -34.02 16.84 -16.16
CA ARG A 94 -34.00 15.38 -16.12
C ARG A 94 -34.02 14.74 -17.53
N LYS A 95 -33.13 13.77 -17.75
CA LYS A 95 -33.41 12.56 -18.52
C LYS A 95 -32.89 11.36 -17.74
N GLN A 96 -33.84 10.53 -17.29
CA GLN A 96 -33.57 9.14 -16.98
C GLN A 96 -33.31 8.44 -18.30
N ASP A 97 -32.21 7.71 -18.40
CA ASP A 97 -32.15 6.55 -19.28
C ASP A 97 -31.50 5.41 -18.50
N ALA A 98 -32.28 4.34 -18.36
CA ALA A 98 -31.85 3.07 -17.85
C ALA A 98 -30.83 2.45 -18.81
N SER A 99 -29.77 1.81 -18.30
CA SER A 99 -29.02 0.83 -19.08
C SER A 99 -28.35 -0.20 -18.17
N ALA A 100 -28.67 -1.46 -18.49
CA ALA A 100 -28.13 -2.69 -17.94
C ALA A 100 -26.62 -2.86 -18.25
N PRO A 101 -25.93 -3.86 -17.68
CA PRO A 101 -24.51 -3.78 -17.35
C PRO A 101 -23.60 -4.09 -18.54
N LEU A 102 -22.58 -3.25 -18.74
CA LEU A 102 -21.50 -3.52 -19.69
C LEU A 102 -20.26 -4.09 -18.98
N LYS A 103 -19.84 -5.19 -19.59
CA LYS A 103 -18.74 -6.10 -19.29
C LYS A 103 -17.40 -5.39 -19.05
N LEU A 104 -16.68 -5.91 -18.06
CA LEU A 104 -15.26 -5.67 -17.83
C LEU A 104 -14.45 -6.38 -18.93
N ALA A 105 -13.94 -5.63 -19.90
CA ALA A 105 -12.97 -6.12 -20.86
C ALA A 105 -11.57 -6.14 -20.22
N ALA A 106 -11.01 -7.34 -20.15
CA ALA A 106 -9.58 -7.55 -20.11
C ALA A 106 -9.05 -7.36 -21.53
N GLU A 107 -7.95 -6.64 -21.72
CA GLU A 107 -7.17 -6.79 -22.94
C GLU A 107 -5.69 -6.50 -22.69
N GLY A 108 -4.89 -7.51 -22.99
CA GLY A 108 -3.45 -7.50 -23.04
C GLY A 108 -3.02 -8.66 -23.95
N ALA A 109 -2.72 -8.34 -25.21
CA ALA A 109 -2.05 -9.10 -26.28
C ALA A 109 -2.44 -8.38 -27.61
N ASN A 110 -1.62 -8.03 -28.61
CA ASN A 110 -0.36 -8.59 -29.10
C ASN A 110 0.28 -7.65 -30.17
N ASN A 111 1.63 -7.56 -30.12
CA ASN A 111 2.57 -7.68 -31.25
C ASN A 111 2.94 -6.56 -32.26
N PRO A 112 4.14 -6.68 -32.91
CA PRO A 112 5.12 -5.59 -33.02
C PRO A 112 5.44 -5.13 -34.45
N VAL A 113 5.89 -3.88 -34.60
CA VAL A 113 6.72 -3.32 -35.69
C VAL A 113 7.29 -2.00 -35.12
N GLY A 114 8.54 -1.54 -35.24
CA GLY A 114 9.76 -1.99 -35.90
C GLY A 114 10.92 -1.06 -35.46
N LYS A 115 12.16 -1.53 -35.59
CA LYS A 115 13.44 -0.83 -35.36
C LYS A 115 13.90 -0.18 -36.69
N PRO A 116 14.53 1.02 -36.73
CA PRO A 116 15.99 1.26 -36.50
C PRO A 116 16.29 2.65 -35.87
N ALA A 117 17.47 3.14 -35.48
CA ALA A 117 18.90 2.82 -35.54
C ALA A 117 19.56 3.60 -34.35
N ALA A 118 20.46 3.02 -33.55
CA ALA A 118 21.92 3.21 -33.60
C ALA A 118 22.44 4.67 -33.64
N SER A 119 23.11 5.11 -32.56
CA SER A 119 24.29 5.99 -32.58
C SER A 119 24.91 6.13 -31.17
N GLU A 120 26.00 5.42 -30.94
CA GLU A 120 27.19 5.80 -30.16
C GLU A 120 28.39 5.46 -31.08
N PRO A 121 29.61 6.06 -30.99
CA PRO A 121 30.28 6.47 -29.74
C PRO A 121 31.15 7.74 -29.84
N VAL A 122 31.66 8.25 -28.72
CA VAL A 122 33.02 8.85 -28.67
C VAL A 122 33.70 8.50 -27.35
N ALA A 123 34.81 7.78 -27.48
CA ALA A 123 35.80 7.56 -26.42
C ALA A 123 36.89 8.64 -26.50
N VAL A 124 37.36 9.13 -25.35
CA VAL A 124 38.71 9.70 -25.21
C VAL A 124 39.38 9.10 -23.98
N ALA A 125 40.65 8.78 -24.16
CA ALA A 125 41.46 7.89 -23.35
C ALA A 125 42.10 8.55 -22.12
N LYS A 126 42.20 7.71 -21.08
CA LYS A 126 43.35 7.43 -20.19
C LYS A 126 44.38 8.55 -19.96
N THR A 127 44.53 8.90 -18.68
CA THR A 127 45.86 9.16 -18.08
C THR A 127 45.85 8.69 -16.63
N THR A 128 46.71 7.72 -16.33
CA THR A 128 47.10 7.29 -14.98
C THR A 128 48.36 8.07 -14.60
N PRO A 129 48.49 8.50 -13.34
CA PRO A 129 49.56 7.94 -12.51
C PRO A 129 49.05 7.48 -11.13
N ALA A 130 49.61 6.37 -10.67
CA ALA A 130 49.62 5.93 -9.27
C ALA A 130 51.07 6.00 -8.76
N PRO A 131 51.42 5.69 -7.50
CA PRO A 131 50.60 5.57 -6.29
C PRO A 131 51.21 6.34 -5.08
N THR A 132 50.42 6.71 -4.07
CA THR A 132 50.96 6.85 -2.70
C THR A 132 49.86 6.65 -1.64
N ASP A 133 50.09 5.65 -0.80
CA ASP A 133 49.67 5.46 0.60
C ASP A 133 48.21 5.63 1.02
N ASN A 134 47.59 4.47 1.24
CA ASN A 134 46.56 4.23 2.25
C ASN A 134 47.24 4.30 3.64
N PRO A 135 46.63 4.86 4.70
CA PRO A 135 45.64 4.09 5.46
C PRO A 135 44.54 4.93 6.15
N ALA A 136 43.27 4.53 5.99
CA ALA A 136 42.32 4.31 7.09
C ALA A 136 40.89 4.14 6.55
N GLU A 137 40.47 2.89 6.56
CA GLU A 137 39.11 2.40 6.45
C GLU A 137 38.21 3.06 7.52
N PRO A 138 37.15 3.79 7.16
CA PRO A 138 36.04 3.97 8.08
C PRO A 138 35.26 2.67 8.08
N THR A 139 35.38 1.97 9.20
CA THR A 139 34.54 0.84 9.59
C THR A 139 33.08 1.20 9.28
N GLU A 140 32.51 0.55 8.27
CA GLU A 140 31.07 0.48 8.11
C GLU A 140 30.53 -0.12 9.40
N THR A 141 29.90 0.74 10.22
CA THR A 141 29.13 0.28 11.36
C THR A 141 27.91 -0.42 10.78
N ASP A 142 28.06 -1.73 10.67
CA ASP A 142 27.02 -2.73 10.46
C ASP A 142 25.98 -2.57 11.58
N ASN A 143 25.11 -1.58 11.43
CA ASN A 143 23.90 -1.45 12.21
C ASN A 143 22.85 -2.37 11.58
N THR A 144 23.12 -3.67 11.58
CA THR A 144 22.09 -4.70 11.45
C THR A 144 21.42 -4.82 12.83
N PRO A 145 20.17 -4.37 13.02
CA PRO A 145 19.44 -4.78 14.21
C PRO A 145 19.18 -6.28 14.05
N ALA A 146 19.91 -7.07 14.84
CA ALA A 146 19.71 -8.50 14.94
C ALA A 146 18.22 -8.78 15.25
N ASP A 147 17.63 -9.59 14.38
CA ASP A 147 16.32 -10.22 14.52
C ASP A 147 16.31 -10.99 15.85
N LYS A 148 15.84 -10.36 16.93
CA LYS A 148 15.63 -11.07 18.20
C LYS A 148 14.32 -11.80 18.09
N THR A 149 14.35 -12.95 17.42
CA THR A 149 13.38 -14.01 17.70
C THR A 149 13.51 -14.31 19.18
N ALA A 150 12.54 -13.88 19.99
CA ALA A 150 12.52 -14.25 21.39
C ALA A 150 12.50 -15.78 21.49
N GLY A 151 12.99 -16.38 22.57
CA GLY A 151 13.11 -17.86 22.71
C GLY A 151 11.80 -18.65 22.54
N ASN A 152 10.68 -17.96 22.33
CA ASN A 152 9.35 -18.48 22.02
C ASN A 152 8.99 -18.42 20.51
N GLY A 153 9.90 -18.02 19.61
CA GLY A 153 9.68 -17.96 18.17
C GLY A 153 9.01 -16.68 17.66
N TYR A 154 8.71 -15.70 18.53
CA TYR A 154 8.09 -14.44 18.13
C TYR A 154 9.13 -13.36 17.82
N ILE A 155 8.84 -12.59 16.78
CA ILE A 155 9.63 -11.46 16.31
C ILE A 155 9.04 -10.18 16.91
N HIS A 156 9.91 -9.38 17.53
CA HIS A 156 9.55 -8.08 18.11
C HIS A 156 10.52 -7.00 17.62
N PRO A 157 10.08 -5.74 17.51
CA PRO A 157 11.00 -4.64 17.22
C PRO A 157 12.00 -4.46 18.38
N ALA A 158 13.20 -3.96 18.07
CA ALA A 158 14.26 -3.73 19.05
C ALA A 158 13.86 -2.72 20.15
N SER A 159 12.88 -1.86 19.89
CA SER A 159 12.34 -0.87 20.83
C SER A 159 10.82 -0.83 20.72
N LYS A 160 10.15 -0.52 21.84
CA LYS A 160 8.70 -0.45 21.89
C LYS A 160 8.19 0.72 21.03
N LEU A 161 7.31 0.41 20.08
CA LEU A 161 6.66 1.40 19.23
C LEU A 161 5.32 1.83 19.85
N GLY A 162 5.35 2.77 20.80
CA GLY A 162 4.18 3.21 21.56
C GLY A 162 3.32 4.31 20.93
N ARG A 163 3.64 4.77 19.71
CA ARG A 163 2.94 5.87 19.02
C ARG A 163 2.72 5.54 17.56
N PHE A 164 1.76 6.23 16.95
CA PHE A 164 1.53 6.09 15.52
C PHE A 164 2.68 6.77 14.76
N PRO A 165 3.27 6.09 13.77
CA PRO A 165 4.49 6.56 13.13
C PRO A 165 4.30 7.93 12.46
N ARG A 166 5.35 8.76 12.51
CA ARG A 166 5.46 9.95 11.65
C ARG A 166 5.79 9.54 10.23
N GLU A 167 6.64 8.53 10.09
CA GLU A 167 7.03 7.90 8.84
C GLU A 167 7.01 6.37 9.01
N ALA A 168 6.49 5.66 8.02
CA ALA A 168 6.67 4.21 7.94
C ALA A 168 6.86 3.78 6.49
N LYS A 169 7.76 2.82 6.27
CA LYS A 169 7.95 2.19 4.96
C LYS A 169 7.85 0.68 5.09
N LEU A 170 6.92 0.09 4.35
CA LEU A 170 6.70 -1.35 4.31
C LEU A 170 7.02 -1.86 2.91
N HIS A 171 7.86 -2.89 2.81
CA HIS A 171 8.07 -3.59 1.54
C HIS A 171 7.29 -4.88 1.52
N TYR A 172 6.69 -5.19 0.38
CA TYR A 172 5.83 -6.34 0.18
C TYR A 172 6.27 -7.21 -0.97
N GLN A 173 6.01 -8.51 -0.82
CA GLN A 173 5.79 -9.40 -1.95
C GLN A 173 4.29 -9.46 -2.23
N THR A 174 3.92 -9.35 -3.51
CA THR A 174 2.53 -9.40 -3.94
C THR A 174 2.28 -10.70 -4.68
N PHE A 175 1.22 -11.42 -4.28
CA PHE A 175 0.80 -12.66 -4.89
C PHE A 175 -0.55 -12.48 -5.58
N TYR A 176 -0.68 -13.03 -6.78
CA TYR A 176 -1.92 -13.11 -7.55
C TYR A 176 -2.26 -14.58 -7.75
N ASN A 177 -3.40 -15.03 -7.24
CA ASN A 177 -3.81 -16.44 -7.25
C ASN A 177 -2.67 -17.37 -6.79
N SER A 178 -2.06 -17.03 -5.65
CA SER A 178 -0.95 -17.76 -5.01
C SER A 178 0.40 -17.72 -5.75
N MET A 179 0.47 -17.15 -6.96
CA MET A 179 1.72 -16.96 -7.69
C MET A 179 2.33 -15.60 -7.35
N LEU A 180 3.66 -15.53 -7.18
CA LEU A 180 4.35 -14.27 -7.00
C LEU A 180 4.12 -13.40 -8.25
N ALA A 181 3.48 -12.25 -8.07
CA ALA A 181 3.11 -11.32 -9.14
C ALA A 181 4.07 -10.14 -9.24
N GLY A 182 4.82 -9.86 -8.17
CA GLY A 182 5.79 -8.76 -8.13
C GLY A 182 6.14 -8.35 -6.71
N ARG A 183 6.72 -7.15 -6.60
CA ARG A 183 7.08 -6.53 -5.32
C ARG A 183 6.50 -5.14 -5.25
N GLY A 184 6.27 -4.64 -4.06
CA GLY A 184 5.79 -3.28 -3.86
C GLY A 184 6.25 -2.69 -2.55
N ASP A 185 5.92 -1.43 -2.34
CA ASP A 185 6.10 -0.75 -1.07
C ASP A 185 4.94 0.17 -0.75
N MET A 186 4.72 0.40 0.55
CA MET A 186 3.84 1.45 1.08
C MET A 186 4.69 2.41 1.89
N SER A 187 4.69 3.67 1.49
CA SER A 187 5.42 4.76 2.13
C SER A 187 4.42 5.73 2.76
N TRP A 188 4.33 5.70 4.08
CA TRP A 188 3.46 6.55 4.91
C TRP A 188 4.25 7.71 5.50
N GLN A 189 3.66 8.90 5.45
CA GLN A 189 4.16 10.09 6.12
C GLN A 189 3.01 10.92 6.69
N ARG A 190 3.21 11.53 7.85
CA ARG A 190 2.31 12.57 8.39
C ARG A 190 3.07 13.79 8.87
N ALA A 191 2.53 14.95 8.58
CA ALA A 191 3.08 16.24 8.99
C ALA A 191 1.97 17.28 9.03
N ASN A 192 2.08 18.26 9.93
CA ASN A 192 1.21 19.44 9.97
C ASN A 192 -0.31 19.13 9.97
N GLY A 193 -0.72 18.03 10.62
CA GLY A 193 -2.12 17.61 10.65
C GLY A 193 -2.62 16.89 9.40
N GLY A 194 -1.80 16.73 8.36
CA GLY A 194 -2.11 15.94 7.17
C GLY A 194 -1.28 14.66 7.06
N TYR A 195 -1.60 13.85 6.05
CA TYR A 195 -0.86 12.64 5.71
C TYR A 195 -0.67 12.48 4.19
N ARG A 196 0.33 11.67 3.83
CA ARG A 196 0.55 11.14 2.49
C ARG A 196 0.86 9.64 2.59
N LEU A 197 0.28 8.88 1.68
CA LEU A 197 0.51 7.45 1.52
C LEU A 197 0.76 7.17 0.04
N GLU A 198 1.99 6.77 -0.28
CA GLU A 198 2.38 6.34 -1.61
C GLU A 198 2.49 4.82 -1.63
N VAL A 199 1.86 4.18 -2.61
CA VAL A 199 1.91 2.73 -2.82
C VAL A 199 2.47 2.45 -4.19
N ASN A 200 3.62 1.79 -4.24
CA ASN A 200 4.27 1.39 -5.48
C ASN A 200 4.18 -0.12 -5.66
N PHE A 201 3.90 -0.58 -6.87
CA PHE A 201 3.91 -1.98 -7.23
C PHE A 201 4.62 -2.17 -8.57
N SER A 202 5.66 -2.99 -8.54
CA SER A 202 6.42 -3.44 -9.71
C SER A 202 6.05 -4.89 -10.01
N PRO A 203 5.17 -5.13 -11.00
CA PRO A 203 4.85 -6.48 -11.42
C PRO A 203 6.05 -7.13 -12.10
N ILE A 204 6.09 -8.47 -12.11
CA ILE A 204 7.09 -9.23 -12.88
C ILE A 204 6.93 -8.96 -14.38
N VAL A 205 5.68 -8.78 -14.83
CA VAL A 205 5.34 -8.50 -16.23
C VAL A 205 4.44 -7.28 -16.31
N GLY A 206 4.81 -6.32 -17.16
CA GLY A 206 4.04 -5.11 -17.42
C GLY A 206 4.56 -3.85 -16.71
N PRO A 207 3.86 -2.73 -16.84
CA PRO A 207 4.29 -1.45 -16.27
C PRO A 207 4.04 -1.40 -14.75
N ASN A 208 4.82 -0.56 -14.06
CA ASN A 208 4.61 -0.24 -12.65
C ASN A 208 3.21 0.35 -12.41
N LEU A 209 2.66 0.07 -11.23
CA LEU A 209 1.48 0.74 -10.70
C LEU A 209 1.91 1.62 -9.53
N ARG A 210 1.37 2.84 -9.46
CA ARG A 210 1.52 3.74 -8.31
C ARG A 210 0.15 4.20 -7.86
N TYR A 211 -0.06 4.32 -6.54
CA TYR A 211 -1.23 4.93 -5.95
C TYR A 211 -0.80 5.97 -4.95
N ASP A 212 -1.31 7.18 -5.11
CA ASP A 212 -1.01 8.31 -4.23
C ASP A 212 -2.29 8.67 -3.48
N SER A 213 -2.31 8.51 -2.16
CA SER A 213 -3.40 8.95 -1.28
C SER A 213 -2.91 10.02 -0.33
N HIS A 214 -3.71 11.06 -0.11
CA HIS A 214 -3.42 12.07 0.88
C HIS A 214 -4.70 12.65 1.47
N GLY A 215 -4.56 13.28 2.64
CA GLY A 215 -5.67 13.94 3.30
C GLY A 215 -5.30 14.51 4.65
N GLN A 216 -6.32 14.78 5.46
CA GLN A 216 -6.19 15.32 6.81
C GLN A 216 -6.25 14.23 7.89
N ILE A 217 -5.72 14.55 9.07
CA ILE A 217 -5.83 13.75 10.28
C ILE A 217 -6.64 14.55 11.30
N GLY A 218 -7.93 14.23 11.40
CA GLY A 218 -8.86 14.84 12.34
C GLY A 218 -9.04 14.04 13.63
N LYS A 219 -9.97 14.47 14.49
CA LYS A 219 -10.33 13.75 15.74
C LYS A 219 -10.83 12.32 15.47
N ALA A 220 -11.52 12.12 14.34
CA ALA A 220 -12.02 10.82 13.92
C ALA A 220 -10.91 9.91 13.32
N GLY A 221 -9.71 10.45 13.09
CA GLY A 221 -8.61 9.77 12.41
C GLY A 221 -8.40 10.34 11.00
N LEU A 222 -8.04 9.48 10.06
CA LEU A 222 -7.77 9.85 8.68
C LEU A 222 -9.04 10.27 7.96
N GLN A 223 -8.95 11.37 7.23
CA GLN A 223 -9.96 11.90 6.35
C GLN A 223 -9.29 12.13 4.98
N PRO A 224 -9.40 11.16 4.05
CA PRO A 224 -8.81 11.30 2.71
C PRO A 224 -9.41 12.48 1.96
N ASP A 225 -8.59 13.15 1.15
CA ASP A 225 -8.99 14.22 0.23
C ASP A 225 -8.92 13.71 -1.23
N GLU A 226 -7.90 12.90 -1.55
CA GLU A 226 -7.69 12.35 -2.89
C GLU A 226 -6.98 10.97 -2.85
N LEU A 227 -7.38 10.09 -3.77
CA LEU A 227 -6.62 8.92 -4.21
C LEU A 227 -6.42 9.02 -5.73
N GLN A 228 -5.19 8.87 -6.20
CA GLN A 228 -4.89 8.82 -7.63
C GLN A 228 -4.08 7.58 -7.99
N ALA A 229 -4.56 6.79 -8.95
CA ALA A 229 -3.81 5.66 -9.52
C ALA A 229 -3.02 6.07 -10.77
N TYR A 230 -1.87 5.44 -10.98
CA TYR A 230 -1.05 5.57 -12.16
C TYR A 230 -0.63 4.19 -12.67
N LYS A 231 -0.57 4.04 -13.99
CA LYS A 231 0.03 2.89 -14.67
C LYS A 231 1.17 3.39 -15.55
N GLY A 232 2.41 3.10 -15.13
CA GLY A 232 3.58 3.83 -15.60
C GLY A 232 3.41 5.32 -15.28
N ASN A 233 3.52 6.17 -16.30
CA ASN A 233 3.32 7.62 -16.15
C ASN A 233 1.90 8.09 -16.49
N VAL A 234 0.97 7.16 -16.76
CA VAL A 234 -0.39 7.48 -17.20
C VAL A 234 -1.32 7.46 -16.00
N ALA A 235 -1.96 8.59 -15.71
CA ALA A 235 -3.02 8.67 -14.70
C ALA A 235 -4.20 7.77 -15.08
N LYS A 236 -4.80 7.15 -14.07
CA LYS A 236 -5.91 6.19 -14.18
C LYS A 236 -7.00 6.57 -13.20
N GLU A 237 -7.72 5.58 -12.69
CA GLU A 237 -8.79 5.80 -11.75
C GLU A 237 -8.37 6.67 -10.55
N SER A 238 -9.28 7.54 -10.13
CA SER A 238 -9.09 8.43 -9.00
C SER A 238 -10.30 8.39 -8.07
N ALA A 239 -10.14 8.92 -6.87
CA ALA A 239 -11.24 9.31 -6.01
C ALA A 239 -10.94 10.66 -5.38
N HIS A 240 -11.92 11.56 -5.38
CA HIS A 240 -11.89 12.84 -4.69
C HIS A 240 -13.03 12.91 -3.69
N PHE A 241 -12.69 13.18 -2.43
CA PHE A 241 -13.61 13.21 -1.32
C PHE A 241 -13.99 14.68 -1.06
N ASP A 242 -15.05 15.15 -1.72
CA ASP A 242 -15.53 16.52 -1.56
C ASP A 242 -16.36 16.61 -0.26
N HIS A 243 -15.69 16.96 0.83
CA HIS A 243 -16.30 17.08 2.16
C HIS A 243 -17.25 18.28 2.26
N ASP A 244 -17.03 19.34 1.47
CA ASP A 244 -17.86 20.54 1.49
C ASP A 244 -19.19 20.28 0.75
N ALA A 245 -19.14 19.57 -0.38
CA ALA A 245 -20.32 19.15 -1.13
C ALA A 245 -20.99 17.89 -0.56
N GLY A 246 -20.26 17.08 0.21
CA GLY A 246 -20.73 15.78 0.68
C GLY A 246 -20.80 14.74 -0.45
N VAL A 247 -19.87 14.79 -1.40
CA VAL A 247 -19.85 13.93 -2.59
C VAL A 247 -18.50 13.22 -2.74
N LEU A 248 -18.55 11.93 -3.07
CA LEU A 248 -17.39 11.16 -3.47
C LEU A 248 -17.37 11.07 -4.99
N HIS A 249 -16.42 11.75 -5.63
CA HIS A 249 -16.15 11.60 -7.06
C HIS A 249 -15.16 10.45 -7.23
N TYR A 250 -15.38 9.54 -8.18
CA TYR A 250 -14.51 8.38 -8.40
C TYR A 250 -14.64 7.86 -9.85
N GLY A 251 -13.79 6.91 -10.23
CA GLY A 251 -13.82 6.28 -11.55
C GLY A 251 -12.67 6.74 -12.44
N ASP A 252 -12.81 6.60 -13.75
CA ASP A 252 -11.76 7.03 -14.69
C ASP A 252 -11.78 8.56 -14.76
N GLN A 253 -10.80 9.18 -14.10
CA GLN A 253 -10.74 10.63 -13.91
C GLN A 253 -11.95 11.22 -13.16
N GLY A 254 -12.57 10.48 -12.23
CA GLY A 254 -13.65 11.00 -11.38
C GLY A 254 -15.02 11.10 -12.07
N ASP A 255 -15.28 10.29 -13.09
CA ASP A 255 -16.50 10.32 -13.92
C ASP A 255 -17.80 9.84 -13.22
N LYS A 256 -17.71 9.36 -11.98
CA LYS A 256 -18.82 8.83 -11.19
C LYS A 256 -18.91 9.51 -9.84
N GLU A 257 -20.10 9.48 -9.27
CA GLU A 257 -20.40 10.15 -8.01
C GLU A 257 -21.27 9.26 -7.11
N GLU A 258 -21.00 9.32 -5.81
CA GLU A 258 -21.83 8.74 -4.75
C GLU A 258 -21.89 9.73 -3.57
N PRO A 259 -22.95 9.71 -2.75
CA PRO A 259 -22.97 10.49 -1.51
C PRO A 259 -21.79 10.11 -0.61
N LEU A 260 -21.05 11.11 -0.12
CA LEU A 260 -19.92 10.88 0.77
C LEU A 260 -20.40 10.56 2.18
N LYS A 261 -20.02 9.39 2.68
CA LYS A 261 -20.42 8.95 4.02
C LYS A 261 -19.40 9.36 5.09
N PRO A 262 -19.84 9.63 6.33
CA PRO A 262 -18.94 9.91 7.43
C PRO A 262 -17.89 8.80 7.61
N GLY A 263 -16.62 9.19 7.69
CA GLY A 263 -15.52 8.25 7.88
C GLY A 263 -15.16 7.42 6.65
N ALA A 264 -15.66 7.78 5.45
CA ALA A 264 -15.26 7.15 4.20
C ALA A 264 -13.74 7.11 4.04
N GLN A 265 -13.24 6.03 3.45
CA GLN A 265 -11.82 5.77 3.26
C GLN A 265 -11.52 5.35 1.82
N ASP A 266 -10.31 5.62 1.35
CA ASP A 266 -9.76 4.80 0.28
C ASP A 266 -9.18 3.48 0.83
N VAL A 267 -9.01 2.50 -0.05
CA VAL A 267 -8.59 1.14 0.31
C VAL A 267 -7.24 1.07 1.00
N PHE A 268 -6.32 2.00 0.74
CA PHE A 268 -4.98 1.98 1.33
C PHE A 268 -4.98 2.73 2.67
N SER A 269 -5.60 3.90 2.74
CA SER A 269 -5.74 4.68 3.97
C SER A 269 -6.49 3.91 5.06
N LEU A 270 -7.43 3.04 4.67
CA LEU A 270 -8.17 2.19 5.61
C LEU A 270 -7.26 1.35 6.51
N ALA A 271 -6.16 0.80 5.98
CA ALA A 271 -5.22 0.00 6.77
C ALA A 271 -4.57 0.84 7.88
N PHE A 272 -4.19 2.09 7.56
CA PHE A 272 -3.59 3.03 8.51
C PHE A 272 -4.62 3.61 9.48
N GLN A 273 -5.86 3.83 9.04
CA GLN A 273 -6.96 4.25 9.88
C GLN A 273 -7.30 3.19 10.95
N LEU A 274 -7.35 1.91 10.55
CA LEU A 274 -7.49 0.80 11.50
C LEU A 274 -6.33 0.79 12.52
N GLY A 275 -5.09 0.94 12.04
CA GLY A 275 -3.93 0.98 12.90
C GLY A 275 -3.97 2.15 13.89
N LEU A 276 -4.29 3.34 13.41
CA LEU A 276 -4.37 4.57 14.22
C LEU A 276 -5.45 4.45 15.31
N LYS A 277 -6.63 3.94 14.96
CA LYS A 277 -7.78 3.87 15.86
C LYS A 277 -7.81 2.60 16.71
N GLY A 278 -6.81 1.72 16.62
CA GLY A 278 -6.83 0.44 17.31
C GLY A 278 -8.01 -0.43 16.88
N GLY A 279 -8.41 -0.33 15.62
CA GLY A 279 -9.53 -1.08 15.06
C GLY A 279 -10.92 -0.59 15.44
N ASN A 280 -11.03 0.46 16.26
CA ASN A 280 -12.33 1.02 16.65
C ASN A 280 -12.81 2.04 15.61
N LEU A 281 -13.55 1.54 14.61
CA LEU A 281 -14.16 2.36 13.56
C LEU A 281 -15.67 2.56 13.75
N GLY A 282 -16.23 2.09 14.87
CA GLY A 282 -17.67 2.05 15.11
C GLY A 282 -18.35 0.83 14.48
N ALA A 283 -19.68 0.75 14.66
CA ALA A 283 -20.48 -0.38 14.16
C ALA A 283 -21.09 -0.14 12.77
N ALA A 284 -21.07 1.10 12.29
CA ALA A 284 -21.63 1.44 10.99
C ALA A 284 -20.75 0.89 9.84
N PRO A 285 -21.35 0.44 8.73
CA PRO A 285 -20.60 0.12 7.52
C PRO A 285 -19.77 1.33 7.06
N ILE A 286 -18.54 1.07 6.65
CA ILE A 286 -17.61 2.10 6.17
C ILE A 286 -17.66 2.12 4.65
N GLN A 287 -17.81 3.32 4.08
CA GLN A 287 -17.67 3.53 2.65
C GLN A 287 -16.19 3.45 2.26
N ILE A 288 -15.86 2.54 1.36
CA ILE A 288 -14.49 2.25 0.93
C ILE A 288 -14.41 2.36 -0.58
N THR A 289 -13.49 3.16 -1.10
CA THR A 289 -13.23 3.28 -2.55
C THR A 289 -11.87 2.73 -2.94
N THR A 290 -11.79 2.11 -4.12
CA THR A 290 -10.53 1.75 -4.78
C THR A 290 -10.15 2.75 -5.88
N GLY A 291 -10.78 3.93 -5.90
CA GLY A 291 -10.78 4.84 -7.06
C GLY A 291 -11.72 4.35 -8.16
N LYS A 292 -11.69 3.05 -8.49
CA LYS A 292 -12.55 2.46 -9.54
C LYS A 292 -13.98 2.12 -9.09
N LYS A 293 -14.15 1.71 -7.84
CA LYS A 293 -15.39 1.16 -7.28
C LYS A 293 -15.53 1.59 -5.82
N VAL A 294 -16.78 1.77 -5.40
CA VAL A 294 -17.18 2.07 -4.02
C VAL A 294 -17.88 0.85 -3.43
N TYR A 295 -17.60 0.59 -2.16
CA TYR A 295 -18.14 -0.52 -1.40
C TYR A 295 -18.53 -0.05 -0.01
N GLU A 296 -19.42 -0.77 0.67
CA GLU A 296 -19.83 -0.45 2.04
C GLU A 296 -19.97 -1.69 2.90
N TYR A 297 -19.01 -1.90 3.80
CA TYR A 297 -19.00 -3.10 4.63
C TYR A 297 -18.68 -2.78 6.08
N PRO A 298 -19.28 -3.50 7.04
CA PRO A 298 -18.84 -3.43 8.42
C PRO A 298 -17.41 -3.97 8.50
N MET A 299 -16.55 -3.23 9.20
CA MET A 299 -15.20 -3.67 9.48
C MET A 299 -15.07 -4.00 10.95
N ALA A 300 -14.78 -5.26 11.25
CA ALA A 300 -14.67 -5.74 12.62
C ALA A 300 -13.42 -6.58 12.83
N ALA A 301 -12.87 -6.51 14.04
CA ALA A 301 -11.83 -7.44 14.47
C ALA A 301 -12.41 -8.85 14.48
N SER A 302 -11.76 -9.75 13.75
CA SER A 302 -12.20 -11.15 13.61
C SER A 302 -11.45 -12.09 14.55
N GLY A 303 -10.26 -11.71 15.02
CA GLY A 303 -9.47 -12.49 15.97
C GLY A 303 -7.99 -12.16 15.93
N GLU A 304 -7.23 -12.86 16.76
CA GLU A 304 -5.77 -12.81 16.80
C GLU A 304 -5.20 -14.08 16.15
N THR A 305 -4.07 -13.94 15.46
CA THR A 305 -3.30 -15.07 14.94
C THR A 305 -1.83 -14.70 14.77
N ASP A 306 -1.03 -15.61 14.22
CA ASP A 306 0.39 -15.42 13.96
C ASP A 306 0.62 -15.29 12.45
N TYR A 307 1.28 -14.21 12.05
CA TYR A 307 1.87 -14.09 10.72
C TYR A 307 3.20 -14.83 10.69
N ASP A 308 3.20 -16.00 10.07
CA ASP A 308 4.39 -16.81 9.88
C ASP A 308 5.27 -16.21 8.76
N THR A 309 6.47 -15.79 9.13
CA THR A 309 7.44 -15.21 8.19
C THR A 309 8.35 -16.27 7.56
N GLY A 310 8.30 -17.51 8.03
CA GLY A 310 9.28 -18.56 7.75
C GLY A 310 10.59 -18.44 8.53
N SER A 311 10.83 -17.31 9.21
CA SER A 311 11.99 -17.06 10.09
C SER A 311 11.59 -16.79 11.55
N GLY A 312 10.30 -16.87 11.84
CA GLY A 312 9.69 -16.53 13.11
C GLY A 312 8.24 -16.12 12.89
N LYS A 313 7.60 -15.64 13.96
CA LYS A 313 6.17 -15.27 13.94
C LYS A 313 5.97 -13.85 14.42
N ILE A 314 5.13 -13.10 13.71
CA ILE A 314 4.66 -11.79 14.17
C ILE A 314 3.22 -11.95 14.64
N ARG A 315 2.91 -11.55 15.87
CA ARG A 315 1.53 -11.54 16.38
C ARG A 315 0.71 -10.49 15.63
N VAL A 316 -0.50 -10.86 15.20
CA VAL A 316 -1.39 -9.99 14.45
C VAL A 316 -2.83 -10.06 14.90
N ILE A 317 -3.56 -8.97 14.66
CA ILE A 317 -5.01 -8.91 14.78
C ILE A 317 -5.58 -8.76 13.37
N VAL A 318 -6.54 -9.62 13.04
CA VAL A 318 -7.13 -9.69 11.70
C VAL A 318 -8.46 -8.95 11.69
N PHE A 319 -8.59 -7.97 10.82
CA PHE A 319 -9.84 -7.28 10.51
C PHE A 319 -10.38 -7.82 9.19
N ARG A 320 -11.67 -8.13 9.15
CA ARG A 320 -12.33 -8.64 7.95
C ARG A 320 -13.50 -7.76 7.56
N ALA A 321 -13.65 -7.56 6.26
CA ALA A 321 -14.87 -7.08 5.62
C ALA A 321 -15.26 -8.10 4.55
N LYS A 322 -16.44 -8.69 4.70
CA LYS A 322 -16.98 -9.69 3.76
C LYS A 322 -18.26 -9.15 3.14
N ALA A 323 -18.41 -9.43 1.85
CA ALA A 323 -19.50 -8.93 1.05
C ALA A 323 -19.88 -9.91 -0.06
N GLN A 324 -20.93 -10.69 0.16
CA GLN A 324 -21.30 -11.75 -0.77
C GLN A 324 -20.07 -12.64 -1.09
N ASP A 325 -19.46 -12.46 -2.26
CA ASP A 325 -18.30 -13.22 -2.74
C ASP A 325 -16.95 -12.47 -2.60
N ASP A 326 -16.97 -11.22 -2.13
CA ASP A 326 -15.76 -10.42 -1.87
C ASP A 326 -15.34 -10.55 -0.40
N LEU A 327 -14.03 -10.67 -0.17
CA LEU A 327 -13.40 -10.64 1.14
C LEU A 327 -12.21 -9.69 1.12
N THR A 328 -12.12 -8.82 2.12
CA THR A 328 -10.93 -8.03 2.39
C THR A 328 -10.48 -8.28 3.82
N GLU A 329 -9.19 -8.56 4.00
CA GLU A 329 -8.57 -8.71 5.31
C GLU A 329 -7.37 -7.78 5.49
N PHE A 330 -7.24 -7.23 6.69
CA PHE A 330 -6.07 -6.48 7.15
C PHE A 330 -5.50 -7.16 8.39
N TRP A 331 -4.24 -7.56 8.32
CA TRP A 331 -3.52 -8.21 9.41
C TRP A 331 -2.59 -7.18 10.01
N LEU A 332 -2.97 -6.63 11.16
CA LEU A 332 -2.25 -5.54 11.81
C LEU A 332 -1.38 -6.08 12.94
N ALA A 333 -0.11 -5.70 12.96
CA ALA A 333 0.85 -6.18 13.95
C ALA A 333 0.96 -5.19 15.13
N PRO A 334 0.42 -5.51 16.33
CA PRO A 334 0.34 -4.55 17.43
C PRO A 334 1.72 -4.04 17.89
N ASP A 335 2.71 -4.94 17.93
CA ASP A 335 4.07 -4.59 18.34
C ASP A 335 4.78 -3.68 17.32
N PHE A 336 4.32 -3.68 16.07
CA PHE A 336 4.86 -2.89 14.97
C PHE A 336 4.03 -1.65 14.69
N ALA A 337 3.63 -0.93 15.75
CA ALA A 337 2.79 0.27 15.66
C ALA A 337 1.46 0.06 14.91
N ASN A 338 0.87 -1.13 15.04
CA ASN A 338 -0.34 -1.56 14.34
C ASN A 338 -0.24 -1.52 12.81
N LEU A 339 0.96 -1.61 12.23
CA LEU A 339 1.16 -1.57 10.79
C LEU A 339 0.65 -2.85 10.09
N PRO A 340 0.14 -2.74 8.84
CA PRO A 340 -0.41 -3.87 8.11
C PRO A 340 0.71 -4.78 7.58
N VAL A 341 0.89 -5.96 8.17
CA VAL A 341 1.90 -6.92 7.72
C VAL A 341 1.39 -7.86 6.63
N ARG A 342 0.07 -7.99 6.50
CA ARG A 342 -0.58 -8.72 5.41
C ARG A 342 -1.90 -8.06 5.03
N ILE A 343 -2.16 -7.95 3.74
CA ILE A 343 -3.43 -7.48 3.19
C ILE A 343 -3.90 -8.52 2.18
N LEU A 344 -5.12 -9.00 2.35
CA LEU A 344 -5.72 -9.99 1.48
C LEU A 344 -6.99 -9.42 0.86
N ARG A 345 -7.12 -9.52 -0.46
CA ARG A 345 -8.37 -9.28 -1.17
C ARG A 345 -8.72 -10.47 -2.02
N VAL A 346 -9.93 -10.97 -1.87
CA VAL A 346 -10.50 -12.04 -2.68
C VAL A 346 -11.78 -11.52 -3.30
N ASP A 347 -11.94 -11.78 -4.59
CA ASP A 347 -13.20 -11.66 -5.33
C ASP A 347 -13.40 -12.95 -6.15
N PRO A 348 -14.55 -13.18 -6.81
CA PRO A 348 -14.81 -14.40 -7.57
C PRO A 348 -13.77 -14.77 -8.63
N LYS A 349 -12.95 -13.81 -9.10
CA LYS A 349 -12.02 -13.99 -10.22
C LYS A 349 -10.57 -14.00 -9.80
N LYS A 350 -10.26 -13.40 -8.65
CA LYS A 350 -8.88 -13.21 -8.22
C LYS A 350 -8.72 -13.14 -6.72
N ARG A 351 -7.54 -13.59 -6.30
CA ARG A 351 -6.97 -13.41 -4.96
C ARG A 351 -5.71 -12.57 -5.09
N VAL A 352 -5.68 -11.43 -4.44
CA VAL A 352 -4.50 -10.57 -4.33
C VAL A 352 -4.05 -10.53 -2.87
N GLU A 353 -2.80 -10.88 -2.63
CA GLU A 353 -2.26 -10.96 -1.28
C GLU A 353 -0.93 -10.21 -1.20
N LEU A 354 -0.84 -9.25 -0.30
CA LEU A 354 0.38 -8.52 0.01
C LEU A 354 0.96 -9.10 1.31
N ARG A 355 2.23 -9.47 1.29
CA ARG A 355 2.98 -10.01 2.43
C ARG A 355 4.17 -9.12 2.71
N ALA A 356 4.17 -8.47 3.87
CA ALA A 356 5.29 -7.63 4.27
C ALA A 356 6.55 -8.50 4.43
N VAL A 357 7.68 -7.96 3.99
CA VAL A 357 9.02 -8.56 4.13
C VAL A 357 10.01 -7.60 4.78
N MET A 358 9.65 -6.34 4.98
CA MET A 358 10.43 -5.37 5.72
C MET A 358 9.51 -4.25 6.22
N ILE A 359 9.81 -3.74 7.42
CA ILE A 359 9.13 -2.64 8.08
C ILE A 359 10.20 -1.68 8.61
N ASN A 360 10.16 -0.44 8.15
CA ASN A 360 10.89 0.68 8.72
C ASN A 360 9.89 1.64 9.38
N VAL A 361 10.23 2.15 10.56
CA VAL A 361 9.43 3.11 11.32
C VAL A 361 10.32 4.27 11.74
N ASN A 362 9.92 5.49 11.39
CA ASN A 362 10.65 6.73 11.69
C ASN A 362 12.15 6.64 11.35
N GLY A 363 12.47 6.09 10.18
CA GLY A 363 13.85 5.91 9.71
C GLY A 363 14.62 4.72 10.29
N GLN A 364 14.04 3.97 11.25
CA GLN A 364 14.69 2.80 11.86
C GLN A 364 14.09 1.50 11.33
N GLN A 365 14.94 0.51 11.02
CA GLN A 365 14.48 -0.82 10.63
C GLN A 365 13.89 -1.55 11.83
N ALA A 366 12.57 -1.73 11.84
CA ALA A 366 11.85 -2.43 12.89
C ALA A 366 11.88 -3.94 12.67
N TRP A 367 11.82 -4.39 11.40
CA TRP A 367 11.92 -5.79 11.01
C TRP A 367 12.31 -5.94 9.54
N LYS A 368 13.01 -7.02 9.20
CA LYS A 368 13.30 -7.43 7.82
C LYS A 368 13.38 -8.95 7.76
N LEU A 369 12.72 -9.54 6.77
CA LEU A 369 12.80 -10.97 6.50
C LEU A 369 14.24 -11.34 6.10
N PRO A 370 14.88 -12.30 6.77
CA PRO A 370 16.20 -12.78 6.39
C PRO A 370 16.23 -13.32 4.95
N PRO A 371 17.37 -13.20 4.24
CA PRO A 371 17.53 -13.87 2.96
C PRO A 371 17.36 -15.38 3.15
N GLN A 372 16.46 -15.98 2.37
CA GLN A 372 16.31 -17.44 2.33
C GLN A 372 17.65 -18.04 1.89
N PRO A 373 18.22 -19.01 2.63
CA PRO A 373 19.45 -19.66 2.21
C PRO A 373 19.22 -20.27 0.82
N GLY A 374 19.95 -19.77 -0.18
CA GLY A 374 19.91 -20.33 -1.52
C GLY A 374 20.19 -21.82 -1.41
N ILE A 375 19.39 -22.64 -2.09
CA ILE A 375 19.65 -24.07 -2.25
C ILE A 375 21.07 -24.16 -2.86
N ARG A 376 22.08 -24.43 -2.03
CA ARG A 376 23.41 -24.80 -2.52
C ARG A 376 23.17 -26.06 -3.33
N THR A 377 23.18 -25.94 -4.65
CA THR A 377 23.24 -27.09 -5.54
C THR A 377 24.49 -27.86 -5.16
N LYS A 378 24.29 -29.01 -4.54
CA LYS A 378 25.31 -29.93 -4.05
C LYS A 378 25.95 -30.65 -5.24
N ASN A 379 26.58 -29.90 -6.15
CA ASN A 379 27.30 -30.43 -7.31
C ASN A 379 28.63 -29.66 -7.47
N GLU A 380 29.50 -29.75 -6.47
CA GLU A 380 30.95 -29.60 -6.66
C GLU A 380 31.63 -30.73 -5.89
N HIS A 381 31.94 -31.80 -6.62
CA HIS A 381 32.91 -32.83 -6.27
C HIS A 381 33.90 -32.94 -7.41
#